data_AF-A0A484WTP6-F1
#
_entry.id   AF-A0A484WTP6-F1
#
_cell.length_a   1.000
_cell.length_b   1.000
_cell.length_c   1.000
_cell.angle_alpha   90.00
_cell.angle_beta   90.00
_cell.angle_gamma   90.00
#
_symmetry.space_group_name_H-M   'P 1'
#
loop_
_entity.id
_entity.type
_entity.pdbx_description
1 polymer ?
#
loop_
_entity_poly.entity_id
_entity_poly.type
_entity_poly.pdbx_seq_one_letter_code
_entity_poly.pdbx_strand_id
1 'polypeptide(L)'
;MPPGCLIDVNGVPTTNPAVMQESPLGSLLTFAEHKGYALAAMCEILGGALSGGKTTHQETLQTSPDAILNCMTTIIINPELFGAPDCSAQTEAFAEWVKASPHDDDKPILLPGEWEVNTRRERQEQGIPLDAGSWQAIC
;
A
#
# COMPACT_ATOMS: atom_id res chain seq x y z
N MET A 1 -9.16 13.94 3.71
CA MET A 1 -7.96 13.12 3.96
C MET A 1 -7.33 13.52 5.28
N PRO A 2 -6.60 12.63 5.98
CA PRO A 2 -5.77 13.03 7.11
C PRO A 2 -4.74 14.10 6.72
N PRO A 3 -4.29 14.95 7.65
CA PRO A 3 -3.21 15.90 7.40
C PRO A 3 -1.89 15.18 7.08
N GLY A 4 -1.02 15.83 6.31
CA GLY A 4 0.29 15.28 5.92
C GLY A 4 0.26 14.29 4.77
N CYS A 5 -0.88 14.10 4.10
CA CYS A 5 -1.02 13.19 2.96
C CYS A 5 -0.93 13.86 1.58
N LEU A 6 -1.31 15.15 1.47
CA LEU A 6 -1.50 15.83 0.19
C LEU A 6 -0.92 17.25 0.18
N ILE A 7 -0.54 17.70 -1.01
CA ILE A 7 -0.23 19.10 -1.34
C ILE A 7 -1.06 19.54 -2.55
N ASP A 8 -1.39 20.83 -2.63
CA ASP A 8 -2.03 21.42 -3.80
C ASP A 8 -1.03 21.68 -4.95
N VAL A 9 -1.51 22.27 -6.06
CA VAL A 9 -0.69 22.61 -7.23
C VAL A 9 0.47 23.57 -6.91
N ASN A 10 0.36 24.36 -5.85
CA ASN A 10 1.40 25.31 -5.42
C ASN A 10 2.37 24.69 -4.40
N GLY A 11 2.20 23.41 -4.07
CA GLY A 11 2.99 22.70 -3.06
C GLY A 11 2.56 23.00 -1.62
N VAL A 12 1.38 23.59 -1.40
CA VAL A 12 0.88 23.92 -0.07
C VAL A 12 0.15 22.70 0.52
N PRO A 13 0.44 22.29 1.78
CA PRO A 13 -0.25 21.18 2.43
C PRO A 13 -1.77 21.35 2.47
N THR A 14 -2.51 20.28 2.19
CA THR A 14 -3.97 20.28 2.18
C THR A 14 -4.56 18.97 2.68
N THR A 15 -5.80 19.00 3.16
CA THR A 15 -6.61 17.82 3.52
C THR A 15 -7.77 17.58 2.56
N ASN A 16 -7.95 18.45 1.56
CA ASN A 16 -9.00 18.37 0.55
C ASN A 16 -8.65 17.32 -0.53
N PRO A 17 -9.40 16.21 -0.66
CA PRO A 17 -9.12 15.18 -1.66
C PRO A 17 -9.35 15.64 -3.12
N ALA A 18 -10.09 16.73 -3.34
CA ALA A 18 -10.39 17.22 -4.69
C ALA A 18 -9.13 17.51 -5.52
N VAL A 19 -8.01 17.86 -4.89
CA VAL A 19 -6.73 18.12 -5.58
C VAL A 19 -6.18 16.93 -6.34
N MET A 20 -6.66 15.70 -6.08
CA MET A 20 -6.25 14.50 -6.82
C MET A 20 -7.25 14.08 -7.90
N GLN A 21 -8.41 14.74 -7.97
CA GLN A 21 -9.55 14.35 -8.84
C GLN A 21 -9.92 15.48 -9.81
N GLU A 22 -9.62 16.73 -9.47
CA GLU A 22 -10.00 17.92 -10.21
C GLU A 22 -8.77 18.75 -10.59
N SER A 23 -8.81 19.38 -11.76
CA SER A 23 -7.74 20.30 -12.19
C SER A 23 -7.88 21.68 -11.54
N PRO A 24 -6.77 22.33 -11.14
CA PRO A 24 -5.38 21.89 -11.27
C PRO A 24 -5.01 20.81 -10.25
N LEU A 25 -4.34 19.74 -10.72
CA LEU A 25 -3.94 18.62 -9.88
C LEU A 25 -2.84 19.05 -8.89
N GLY A 26 -2.96 18.55 -7.66
CA GLY A 26 -1.93 18.57 -6.64
C GLY A 26 -1.04 17.32 -6.70
N SER A 27 -0.55 16.87 -5.53
CA SER A 27 0.28 15.66 -5.44
C SER A 27 0.10 14.92 -4.12
N LEU A 28 0.36 13.61 -4.16
CA LEU A 28 0.49 12.74 -3.00
C LEU A 28 1.86 12.95 -2.33
N LEU A 29 1.87 12.91 -1.00
CA LEU A 29 3.11 12.83 -0.22
C LEU A 29 3.47 11.37 0.09
N THR A 30 4.76 11.11 0.24
CA THR A 30 5.26 9.80 0.69
C THR A 30 5.04 9.62 2.19
N PHE A 31 4.75 8.39 2.62
CA PHE A 31 4.58 8.10 4.05
C PHE A 31 5.89 8.39 4.82
N ALA A 32 5.78 8.89 6.05
CA ALA A 32 6.94 9.16 6.91
C ALA A 32 8.06 9.95 6.19
N GLU A 33 7.67 10.90 5.33
CA GLU A 33 8.56 11.82 4.62
C GLU A 33 9.66 11.08 3.82
N HIS A 34 10.93 11.29 4.19
CA HIS A 34 12.11 10.75 3.52
C HIS A 34 12.18 9.22 3.56
N LYS A 35 11.53 8.56 4.54
CA LYS A 35 11.53 7.09 4.63
C LYS A 35 10.67 6.47 3.54
N GLY A 36 9.45 6.99 3.34
CA GLY A 36 8.60 6.55 2.24
C GLY A 36 9.16 6.93 0.88
N TYR A 37 9.81 8.09 0.77
CA TYR A 37 10.51 8.49 -0.47
C TYR A 37 11.63 7.52 -0.83
N ALA A 38 12.48 7.16 0.14
CA ALA A 38 13.54 6.19 -0.09
C ALA A 38 12.99 4.84 -0.56
N LEU A 39 11.89 4.35 0.05
CA LEU A 39 11.25 3.12 -0.39
C LEU A 39 10.66 3.23 -1.80
N ALA A 40 9.97 4.34 -2.12
CA ALA A 40 9.40 4.58 -3.44
C ALA A 40 10.49 4.62 -4.54
N ALA A 41 11.61 5.31 -4.27
CA ALA A 41 12.75 5.33 -5.18
C ALA A 41 13.35 3.93 -5.38
N MET A 42 13.46 3.12 -4.31
CA MET A 42 13.92 1.74 -4.43
C MET A 42 12.95 0.88 -5.25
N CYS A 43 11.63 1.06 -5.11
CA CYS A 43 10.65 0.38 -5.95
C CYS A 43 10.78 0.77 -7.43
N GLU A 44 11.04 2.04 -7.74
CA GLU A 44 11.25 2.51 -9.12
C GLU A 44 12.47 1.84 -9.77
N ILE A 45 13.57 1.71 -9.00
CA ILE A 45 14.81 1.11 -9.51
C ILE A 45 14.73 -0.42 -9.54
N LEU A 46 14.31 -1.07 -8.46
CA LEU A 46 14.22 -2.53 -8.40
C LEU A 46 13.06 -3.07 -9.24
N GLY A 47 11.93 -2.39 -9.26
CA GLY A 47 10.77 -2.73 -10.06
C GLY A 47 10.94 -2.30 -11.51
N GLY A 48 11.12 -1.00 -11.78
CA GLY A 48 11.20 -0.44 -13.12
C GLY A 48 12.50 -0.81 -13.86
N ALA A 49 13.64 -0.38 -13.34
CA ALA A 49 14.91 -0.55 -14.05
C ALA A 49 15.43 -2.00 -14.04
N LEU A 50 15.51 -2.64 -12.87
CA LEU A 50 16.14 -3.96 -12.71
C LEU A 50 15.34 -5.08 -13.38
N SER A 51 14.02 -4.98 -13.46
CA SER A 51 13.20 -5.96 -14.20
C SER A 51 13.38 -5.89 -15.72
N GLY A 52 14.09 -4.89 -16.24
CA GLY A 52 14.21 -4.59 -17.66
C GLY A 52 13.08 -3.71 -18.21
N GLY A 53 12.24 -3.15 -17.34
CA GLY A 53 11.16 -2.23 -17.67
C GLY A 53 11.61 -0.77 -17.89
N LYS A 54 10.72 0.16 -17.57
CA LYS A 54 10.94 1.60 -17.69
C LYS A 54 10.78 2.27 -16.32
N THR A 55 11.59 3.28 -16.06
CA THR A 55 11.38 4.23 -14.97
C THR A 55 10.68 5.48 -15.50
N THR A 56 10.09 6.27 -14.61
CA THR A 56 9.33 7.48 -14.92
C THR A 56 10.26 8.66 -15.15
N HIS A 57 10.24 9.20 -16.36
CA HIS A 57 10.91 10.43 -16.78
C HIS A 57 10.26 10.93 -18.09
N GLN A 58 10.71 12.06 -18.64
CA GLN A 58 10.05 12.75 -19.75
C GLN A 58 9.70 11.85 -20.96
N GLU A 59 10.60 10.94 -21.34
CA GLU A 59 10.41 10.06 -22.51
C GLU A 59 9.44 8.89 -22.26
N THR A 60 9.14 8.57 -21.00
CA THR A 60 8.34 7.41 -20.60
C THR A 60 6.97 7.78 -20.01
N LEU A 61 6.64 9.08 -20.01
CA LEU A 61 5.32 9.56 -19.58
C LEU A 61 4.23 8.98 -20.46
N GLN A 62 3.17 8.46 -19.83
CA GLN A 62 2.01 7.94 -20.53
C GLN A 62 1.18 9.09 -21.10
N THR A 63 0.56 8.86 -22.25
CA THR A 63 -0.30 9.85 -22.92
C THR A 63 -1.75 9.82 -22.44
N SER A 64 -2.12 8.80 -21.66
CA SER A 64 -3.45 8.63 -21.08
C SER A 64 -3.33 8.26 -19.59
N PRO A 65 -4.18 8.82 -18.71
CA PRO A 65 -4.26 8.40 -17.31
C PRO A 65 -4.75 6.95 -17.15
N ASP A 66 -5.41 6.37 -18.15
CA ASP A 66 -5.91 4.99 -18.12
C ASP A 66 -4.81 3.95 -18.44
N ALA A 67 -3.65 4.38 -18.94
CA ALA A 67 -2.53 3.51 -19.30
C ALA A 67 -1.68 3.17 -18.08
N ILE A 68 -2.21 2.33 -17.18
CA ILE A 68 -1.53 1.92 -15.95
C ILE A 68 -0.61 0.71 -16.24
N LEU A 69 0.69 0.96 -16.29
CA LEU A 69 1.72 -0.08 -16.49
C LEU A 69 2.52 -0.30 -15.21
N ASN A 70 2.78 -1.58 -14.88
CA ASN A 70 3.54 -1.97 -13.70
C ASN A 70 4.76 -2.81 -14.10
N CYS A 71 5.86 -2.59 -13.39
CA CYS A 71 7.03 -3.46 -13.41
C CYS A 71 7.25 -4.04 -12.02
N MET A 72 7.71 -5.30 -11.94
CA MET A 72 7.86 -5.99 -10.66
C MET A 72 9.08 -6.90 -10.69
N THR A 73 9.91 -6.79 -9.64
CA THR A 73 10.97 -7.76 -9.35
C THR A 73 10.57 -8.51 -8.09
N THR A 74 10.51 -9.84 -8.18
CA THR A 74 10.08 -10.71 -7.09
C THR A 74 11.23 -11.58 -6.64
N ILE A 75 11.50 -11.58 -5.33
CA ILE A 75 12.49 -12.45 -4.69
C ILE A 75 11.73 -13.59 -4.01
N ILE A 76 12.03 -14.83 -4.40
CA ILE A 76 11.45 -16.03 -3.82
C ILE A 76 12.53 -16.74 -3.02
N ILE A 77 12.30 -16.93 -1.72
CA ILE A 77 13.26 -17.49 -0.77
C ILE A 77 12.64 -18.73 -0.14
N ASN A 78 13.34 -19.87 -0.18
CA ASN A 78 12.94 -21.06 0.58
C ASN A 78 13.38 -20.91 2.05
N PRO A 79 12.45 -20.75 3.01
CA PRO A 79 12.80 -20.57 4.41
C PRO A 79 13.44 -21.81 5.06
N GLU A 80 13.21 -23.01 4.52
CA GLU A 80 13.76 -24.27 5.06
C GLU A 80 15.28 -24.39 4.87
N LEU A 81 15.86 -23.53 4.02
CA LEU A 81 17.31 -23.47 3.82
C LEU A 81 18.04 -22.76 4.96
N PHE A 82 17.33 -22.05 5.84
CA PHE A 82 17.90 -21.42 7.02
C PHE A 82 17.93 -22.41 8.19
N GLY A 83 19.08 -22.52 8.87
CA GLY A 83 19.24 -23.35 10.07
C GLY A 83 18.56 -22.76 11.32
N ALA A 84 17.24 -22.60 11.27
CA ALA A 84 16.43 -21.94 12.30
C ALA A 84 15.30 -22.87 12.82
N PRO A 85 15.63 -23.93 13.59
CA PRO A 85 14.66 -24.92 14.05
C PRO A 85 13.54 -24.32 14.92
N ASP A 86 13.84 -23.26 15.67
CA ASP A 86 12.86 -22.60 16.56
C ASP A 86 12.08 -21.46 15.89
N CYS A 87 12.19 -21.29 14.56
CA CYS A 87 11.59 -20.17 13.84
C CYS A 87 10.08 -20.03 14.11
N SER A 88 9.33 -21.13 14.05
CA SER A 88 7.89 -21.11 14.32
C SER A 88 7.56 -20.74 15.76
N ALA A 89 8.31 -21.27 16.74
CA ALA A 89 8.06 -21.00 18.15
C ALA A 89 8.36 -19.53 18.50
N GLN A 90 9.45 -18.97 17.97
CA GLN A 90 9.79 -17.55 18.15
C GLN A 90 8.78 -16.62 17.46
N THR A 91 8.29 -17.01 16.29
CA THR A 91 7.26 -16.25 15.57
C THR A 91 5.96 -16.18 16.37
N GLU A 92 5.50 -17.32 16.89
CA GLU A 92 4.28 -17.40 17.70
C GLU A 92 4.43 -16.61 19.02
N ALA A 93 5.56 -16.78 19.71
CA ALA A 93 5.83 -16.05 20.95
C ALA A 93 5.81 -14.52 20.73
N PHE A 94 6.39 -14.04 19.62
CA PHE A 94 6.33 -12.62 19.28
C PHE A 94 4.92 -12.17 18.92
N ALA A 95 4.17 -12.97 18.15
CA ALA A 95 2.81 -12.67 17.76
C ALA A 95 1.87 -12.53 18.97
N GLU A 96 1.97 -13.44 19.95
CA GLU A 96 1.24 -13.35 21.21
C GLU A 96 1.65 -12.10 22.00
N TRP A 97 2.96 -11.89 22.17
CA TRP A 97 3.51 -10.77 22.93
C TRP A 97 3.09 -9.40 22.37
N VAL A 98 3.17 -9.20 21.05
CA VAL A 98 2.82 -7.90 20.44
C VAL A 98 1.33 -7.59 20.56
N LYS A 99 0.47 -8.61 20.47
CA LYS A 99 -0.99 -8.46 20.62
C LYS A 99 -1.42 -8.17 22.06
N ALA A 100 -0.61 -8.55 23.05
CA ALA A 100 -0.88 -8.31 24.46
C ALA A 100 -0.66 -6.84 24.88
N SER A 101 -0.11 -5.98 24.02
CA SER A 101 0.05 -4.55 24.35
C SER A 101 -1.30 -3.89 24.62
N PRO A 102 -1.43 -3.00 25.62
CA PRO A 102 -2.70 -2.32 25.93
C PRO A 102 -3.30 -1.62 24.71
N HIS A 103 -4.61 -1.79 24.48
CA HIS A 103 -5.36 -1.22 23.37
C HIS A 103 -6.83 -1.00 23.75
N ASP A 104 -7.54 -0.18 22.97
CA ASP A 104 -9.00 -0.06 23.08
C ASP A 104 -9.66 -1.37 22.62
N ASP A 105 -10.73 -1.81 23.27
CA ASP A 105 -11.45 -3.05 22.92
C ASP A 105 -11.92 -3.10 21.45
N ASP A 106 -12.21 -1.94 20.83
CA ASP A 106 -12.64 -1.80 19.44
C ASP A 106 -11.47 -1.74 18.43
N LYS A 107 -10.22 -1.68 18.90
CA LYS A 107 -9.01 -1.54 18.07
C LYS A 107 -7.93 -2.54 18.49
N PRO A 108 -8.18 -3.85 18.34
CA PRO A 108 -7.17 -4.86 18.63
C PRO A 108 -5.94 -4.68 17.72
N ILE A 109 -4.79 -5.04 18.25
CA ILE A 109 -3.54 -5.07 17.49
C ILE A 109 -3.60 -6.24 16.50
N LEU A 110 -3.33 -5.96 15.23
CA LEU A 110 -3.38 -6.95 14.14
C LEU A 110 -1.98 -7.31 13.66
N LEU A 111 -1.78 -8.57 13.30
CA LEU A 111 -0.59 -8.99 12.56
C LEU A 111 -0.68 -8.53 11.09
N PRO A 112 0.47 -8.33 10.41
CA PRO A 112 0.48 -8.10 8.97
C PRO A 112 -0.29 -9.22 8.22
N GLY A 113 -1.34 -8.85 7.48
CA GLY A 113 -2.22 -9.76 6.75
C GLY A 113 -3.51 -10.18 7.48
N GLU A 114 -3.63 -9.93 8.79
CA GLU A 114 -4.82 -10.31 9.56
C GLU A 114 -6.04 -9.45 9.22
N TRP A 115 -5.83 -8.17 8.88
CA TRP A 115 -6.90 -7.28 8.41
C TRP A 115 -7.60 -7.83 7.16
N GLU A 116 -6.82 -8.31 6.18
CA GLU A 116 -7.33 -8.93 4.97
C GLU A 116 -8.02 -10.27 5.23
N VAL A 117 -7.49 -11.10 6.14
CA VAL A 117 -8.12 -12.38 6.54
C VAL A 117 -9.50 -12.13 7.15
N ASN A 118 -9.60 -11.16 8.08
CA ASN A 118 -10.84 -10.81 8.75
C ASN A 118 -11.87 -10.25 7.76
N THR A 119 -11.46 -9.28 6.93
CA THR A 119 -12.32 -8.67 5.89
C THR A 119 -12.80 -9.71 4.88
N ARG A 120 -11.95 -10.66 4.50
CA ARG A 120 -12.32 -11.76 3.59
C ARG A 120 -13.39 -12.65 4.20
N ARG A 121 -13.22 -13.05 5.47
CA ARG A 121 -14.21 -13.87 6.18
C ARG A 121 -15.56 -13.16 6.23
N GLU A 122 -15.57 -11.90 6.65
CA GLU A 122 -16.79 -11.09 6.71
C GLU A 122 -17.49 -11.00 5.36
N ARG A 123 -16.75 -10.69 4.27
CA ARG A 123 -17.33 -10.56 2.93
C ARG A 123 -17.76 -11.89 2.30
N GLN A 124 -17.20 -13.01 2.72
CA GLN A 124 -17.69 -14.34 2.33
C GLN A 124 -19.05 -14.65 2.97
N GLU A 125 -19.27 -14.20 4.20
CA GLU A 125 -20.51 -14.44 4.95
C GLU A 125 -21.60 -13.40 4.60
N GLN A 126 -21.24 -12.13 4.45
CA GLN A 126 -22.16 -11.00 4.29
C GLN A 126 -22.27 -10.48 2.84
N GLY A 127 -21.41 -10.96 1.94
CA GLY A 127 -21.29 -10.46 0.57
C GLY A 127 -20.29 -9.30 0.43
N ILE A 128 -19.91 -9.00 -0.82
CA ILE A 128 -18.98 -7.92 -1.14
C ILE A 128 -19.77 -6.62 -1.30
N PRO A 129 -19.53 -5.59 -0.46
CA PRO A 129 -20.21 -4.31 -0.61
C PRO A 129 -19.70 -3.57 -1.85
N LEU A 130 -20.61 -3.03 -2.65
CA LEU A 130 -20.35 -2.11 -3.76
C LEU A 130 -21.20 -0.87 -3.56
N ASP A 131 -20.60 0.32 -3.65
CA ASP A 131 -21.37 1.55 -3.65
C ASP A 131 -22.14 1.71 -4.97
N ALA A 132 -23.24 2.46 -4.92
CA ALA A 132 -24.14 2.58 -6.07
C ALA A 132 -23.48 3.25 -7.29
N GLY A 133 -22.55 4.19 -7.08
CA GLY A 133 -21.85 4.88 -8.15
C GLY A 133 -20.91 3.94 -8.90
N SER A 134 -20.11 3.15 -8.16
CA SER A 134 -19.25 2.12 -8.76
C SER A 134 -20.05 1.05 -9.48
N TRP A 135 -21.18 0.60 -8.92
CA TRP A 135 -22.05 -0.38 -9.58
C TRP A 135 -22.62 0.14 -10.90
N GLN A 136 -23.04 1.41 -10.94
CA GLN A 136 -23.54 2.05 -12.15
C GLN A 136 -22.46 2.22 -13.22
N ALA A 137 -21.19 2.43 -12.84
CA ALA A 137 -20.10 2.52 -13.80
C ALA A 137 -19.76 1.16 -14.46
N ILE A 138 -20.06 0.04 -13.78
CA ILE A 138 -19.82 -1.33 -14.27
C ILE A 138 -20.94 -1.78 -15.24
N CYS A 139 -22.18 -1.36 -14.97
CA CYS A 139 -23.37 -1.81 -15.72
C CYS A 139 -23.70 -0.90 -16.90
#